data_AF-A0A2V7NIR7-F1
#
_entry.id   AF-A0A2V7NIR7-F1
#
_cell.length_a   1.000
_cell.length_b   1.000
_cell.length_c   1.000
_cell.angle_alpha   90.00
_cell.angle_beta   90.00
_cell.angle_gamma   90.00
#
_symmetry.space_group_name_H-M   'P 1'
#
loop_
_entity.id
_entity.type
_entity.pdbx_description
1 polymer ?
#
loop_
_entity_poly.entity_id
_entity_poly.type
_entity_poly.pdbx_seq_one_letter_code
_entity_poly.pdbx_strand_id
1 'polypeptide(L)' 'AGDGNELVRSNLYAYTLGIYHQWTKSLKLVFEGTQEGTTGQIGGLAPGTKQTDVSGGFMLFF' A
#
# COMPACT_ATOMS: atom_id res chain seq x y z
N ALA A 1 -41.11 -5.39 3.15
CA ALA A 1 -40.00 -6.13 2.52
C ALA A 1 -38.73 -5.53 3.08
N GLY A 2 -37.99 -6.30 3.86
CA GLY A 2 -36.67 -5.90 4.31
C GLY A 2 -35.68 -6.32 3.24
N ASP A 3 -35.16 -5.36 2.49
CA ASP A 3 -34.00 -5.60 1.64
C ASP A 3 -32.77 -5.20 2.44
N GLY A 4 -32.27 -6.21 3.16
CA GLY A 4 -31.04 -6.12 3.89
C GLY A 4 -29.88 -5.85 2.93
N ASN A 5 -29.05 -4.91 3.36
CA ASN A 5 -27.61 -5.05 3.22
C ASN A 5 -27.02 -4.81 1.82
N GLU A 6 -27.18 -3.59 1.28
CA GLU A 6 -26.25 -2.99 0.30
C GLU A 6 -24.89 -2.67 0.96
N LEU A 7 -24.36 -3.64 1.70
CA LEU A 7 -23.24 -3.50 2.61
C LEU A 7 -21.94 -3.49 1.80
N VAL A 8 -21.58 -2.28 1.37
CA VAL A 8 -20.20 -1.80 1.22
C VAL A 8 -19.28 -2.81 0.50
N ARG A 9 -19.36 -2.84 -0.85
CA ARG A 9 -18.30 -3.41 -1.71
C ARG A 9 -17.07 -2.50 -1.78
N SER A 10 -16.66 -1.96 -0.64
CA SER A 10 -15.45 -1.16 -0.56
C SER A 10 -14.28 -2.09 -0.31
N ASN A 11 -13.52 -2.38 -1.36
CA ASN A 11 -12.36 -3.25 -1.30
C ASN A 11 -11.10 -2.41 -1.22
N LEU A 12 -10.32 -2.59 -0.16
CA LEU A 12 -8.97 -2.04 -0.03
C LEU A 12 -8.02 -2.95 -0.79
N TYR A 13 -7.23 -2.37 -1.68
CA TYR A 13 -6.14 -3.07 -2.33
C TYR A 13 -4.84 -2.31 -2.12
N ALA A 14 -3.75 -3.05 -1.96
CA ALA A 14 -2.40 -2.52 -1.87
C ALA A 14 -1.49 -3.36 -2.76
N TYR A 15 -0.69 -2.69 -3.59
CA TYR A 15 0.34 -3.30 -4.43
C TYR A 15 1.68 -2.67 -4.11
N THR A 16 2.61 -3.46 -3.60
CA THR A 16 3.99 -3.01 -3.30
C THR A 16 4.97 -3.60 -4.30
N LEU A 17 5.83 -2.76 -4.84
CA LEU A 17 6.98 -3.14 -5.65
C LEU A 17 8.24 -2.55 -5.04
N GLY A 18 9.30 -3.34 -4.95
CA GLY A 18 10.53 -2.90 -4.31
C GLY A 18 11.79 -3.41 -5.02
N ILE A 19 12.85 -2.60 -4.93
CA ILE A 19 14.20 -2.94 -5.33
C ILE A 19 15.04 -3.03 -4.06
N TYR A 20 15.67 -4.18 -3.86
CA TYR A 20 16.58 -4.43 -2.75
C TYR A 20 17.98 -4.63 -3.31
N HIS A 21 18.93 -3.81 -2.87
CA HIS A 21 20.32 -3.92 -3.27
C HIS A 21 21.20 -4.12 -2.04
N GLN A 22 21.84 -5.28 -1.96
CA GLN A 22 22.82 -5.55 -0.92
C GLN A 22 24.19 -5.02 -1.36
N TRP A 23 24.63 -3.92 -0.75
CA TRP A 23 25.93 -3.30 -1.06
C TRP A 23 27.07 -4.03 -0.36
N THR A 24 26.90 -4.38 0.92
CA THR A 24 27.84 -5.24 1.68
C THR A 24 27.08 -6.25 2.53
N LYS A 25 27.81 -7.16 3.20
CA LYS A 25 27.21 -8.03 4.23
C LYS A 25 26.53 -7.24 5.36
N SER A 26 26.98 -6.01 5.60
CA SER A 26 26.51 -5.15 6.68
C SER A 26 25.61 -4.00 6.21
N LEU A 27 25.39 -3.82 4.89
CA LEU A 27 24.64 -2.71 4.34
C LEU A 27 23.71 -3.16 3.21
N LYS A 28 22.42 -2.87 3.36
CA LYS A 28 21.39 -3.10 2.35
C LYS A 28 20.65 -1.80 2.06
N LEU A 29 20.51 -1.46 0.78
CA LEU A 29 19.68 -0.37 0.30
C LEU A 29 18.31 -0.94 -0.11
N VAL A 30 17.26 -0.21 0.23
CA VAL A 30 15.87 -0.60 -0.01
C VAL A 30 15.13 0.57 -0.63
N PHE A 31 14.46 0.33 -1.74
CA PHE A 31 13.53 1.27 -2.35
C PHE A 31 12.21 0.55 -2.57
N GLU A 32 11.11 1.10 -2.06
CA GLU A 32 9.79 0.49 -2.12
C GLU A 32 8.76 1.53 -2.54
N GLY A 33 7.93 1.18 -3.51
CA GLY A 33 6.74 1.92 -3.90
C GLY A 33 5.51 1.08 -3.62
N THR A 34 4.60 1.62 -2.82
CA THR A 34 3.29 1.01 -2.54
C THR A 34 2.21 1.87 -3.16
N GLN A 35 1.31 1.23 -3.89
CA GLN A 35 0.08 1.85 -4.34
C GLN A 35 -1.09 1.25 -3.56
N GLU A 36 -1.81 2.11 -2.85
CA GLU A 36 -2.99 1.75 -2.10
C GLU A 36 -4.23 2.41 -2.72
N GLY A 37 -5.38 1.74 -2.67
CA GLY A 37 -6.61 2.31 -3.18
C GLY A 37 -7.85 1.59 -2.70
N THR A 38 -8.99 2.25 -2.93
CA THR A 38 -10.31 1.71 -2.59
C THR A 38 -11.24 1.70 -3.80
N THR A 39 -11.99 0.61 -3.98
CA THR A 39 -13.04 0.52 -5.01
C THR A 39 -14.38 1.13 -4.56
N GLY A 40 -14.53 1.48 -3.27
CA GLY A 40 -15.75 2.07 -2.72
C GLY A 40 -15.47 3.18 -1.71
N GLN A 41 -16.51 3.64 -1.02
CA GLN A 41 -16.37 4.65 0.03
C GLN A 41 -15.82 4.01 1.31
N ILE A 42 -14.74 4.55 1.87
CA ILE A 42 -14.17 4.11 3.17
C ILE A 42 -14.00 5.36 4.03
N GLY A 43 -14.77 5.45 5.12
CA GLY A 43 -14.80 6.64 5.96
C GLY A 43 -15.16 7.90 5.15
N GLY A 44 -14.38 8.97 5.32
CA GLY A 44 -14.51 10.23 4.58
C GLY A 44 -13.84 10.27 3.21
N LEU A 45 -13.21 9.18 2.77
CA LEU A 45 -12.51 9.12 1.47
C LEU A 45 -13.50 8.75 0.36
N ALA A 46 -13.42 9.50 -0.76
CA ALA A 46 -14.27 9.27 -1.91
C ALA A 46 -13.98 7.92 -2.58
N PRO A 47 -14.98 7.27 -3.20
CA PRO A 47 -14.76 6.08 -4.00
C PRO A 47 -13.71 6.31 -5.10
N GLY A 48 -12.80 5.34 -5.28
CA GLY A 48 -11.73 5.45 -6.27
C GLY A 48 -10.53 6.29 -5.83
N THR A 49 -10.46 6.71 -4.55
CA THR A 49 -9.25 7.32 -3.99
C THR A 49 -8.08 6.34 -4.09
N LYS A 50 -6.94 6.83 -4.59
CA LYS A 50 -5.69 6.10 -4.73
C LYS A 50 -4.56 6.93 -4.12
N GLN A 51 -3.69 6.29 -3.38
CA GLN A 51 -2.48 6.87 -2.82
C GLN A 51 -1.28 6.06 -3.31
N THR A 52 -0.22 6.77 -3.70
CA THR A 52 1.06 6.14 -4.05
C THR A 52 2.10 6.67 -3.08
N ASP A 53 2.65 5.76 -2.28
CA ASP A 53 3.70 6.04 -1.32
C ASP A 53 5.02 5.49 -1.85
N VAL A 54 6.06 6.33 -1.81
CA VAL A 54 7.41 5.95 -2.23
C VAL A 54 8.35 6.17 -1.06
N SER A 55 9.10 5.13 -0.71
CA SER A 55 10.07 5.16 0.37
C SER A 55 11.41 4.61 -0.11
N GLY A 56 12.48 5.15 0.49
CA GLY A 56 13.85 4.73 0.24
C GLY A 56 14.63 4.78 1.54
N GLY A 57 15.44 3.76 1.80
CA GLY A 57 16.17 3.63 3.04
C GLY A 57 17.37 2.68 2.95
N PHE A 58 18.04 2.53 4.08
CA PHE A 58 19.15 1.60 4.23
C PHE A 58 19.03 0.85 5.56
N MET A 59 19.49 -0.40 5.57
CA MET A 59 19.56 -1.26 6.75
C MET A 59 21.03 -1.58 7.03
N LEU A 60 21.43 -1.40 8.28
CA LEU A 60 22.76 -1.78 8.78
C LEU A 60 22.65 -3.08 9.58
N PHE A 61 23.58 -4.01 9.36
CA PHE A 61 23.70 -5.25 10.10
C PHE A 61 25.06 -5.30 10.79
N PHE A 62 25.04 -5.42 12.11
CA PHE A 62 26.21 -5.43 13.00
C PHE A 62 26.33 -6.78 13.71
#